data_AF-A0A1R1SSZ7-F1
#
_entry.id   AF-A0A1R1SSZ7-F1
#
_cell.length_a   1.000
_cell.length_b   1.000
_cell.length_c   1.000
_cell.angle_alpha   90.00
_cell.angle_beta   90.00
_cell.angle_gamma   90.00
#
_symmetry.space_group_name_H-M   'P 1'
#
loop_
_entity.id
_entity.type
_entity.pdbx_description
1 polymer ?
#
loop_
_entity_poly.entity_id
_entity_poly.type
_entity_poly.pdbx_seq_one_letter_code
_entity_poly.pdbx_strand_id
1 'polypeptide(L)'
;TERVRTGVVEALTAQPDQGGEQDRGRDQDQDRDRSRARDREAAVRLAMLDAVLGQHDAPWLAAVAGEGDAAADAGEPAGPAAVARAAGWWWPYETAVVIAERPLELHRDEAGRLDRGDGPALAYPDGFALYAWRGMPVPAAFLEQLSQLTPERIRTEENAELRRVMLEHYGYDRYLEESGARPVHRDETGVLWRIAMAGDEPVTMVEVVNSTPEPDGTHRTYWLRVPPRTRTAREGVAWTFGLEADGYAPERET
;
A
#
# COMPACT_ATOMS: atom_id res chain seq x y z
N THR A 1 2.88 11.94 -7.24
CA THR A 1 4.13 12.59 -7.70
C THR A 1 4.95 13.16 -6.55
N GLU A 2 4.33 13.84 -5.58
CA GLU A 2 5.02 14.45 -4.43
C GLU A 2 5.69 13.42 -3.49
N ARG A 3 5.01 12.32 -3.12
CA ARG A 3 5.58 11.27 -2.25
C ARG A 3 6.83 10.59 -2.84
N VAL A 4 6.88 10.39 -4.15
CA VAL A 4 8.05 9.82 -4.85
C VAL A 4 9.22 10.81 -4.79
N ARG A 5 8.96 12.10 -5.02
CA ARG A 5 9.99 13.15 -4.89
C ARG A 5 10.53 13.25 -3.47
N THR A 6 9.66 13.16 -2.45
CA THR A 6 10.09 13.19 -1.05
C THR A 6 10.98 11.99 -0.72
N GLY A 7 10.58 10.77 -1.10
CA GLY A 7 11.39 9.57 -0.83
C GLY A 7 12.75 9.55 -1.55
N VAL A 8 12.81 10.03 -2.80
CA VAL A 8 14.09 10.14 -3.54
C VAL A 8 15.02 11.18 -2.90
N VAL A 9 14.47 12.31 -2.47
CA VAL A 9 15.22 13.33 -1.74
C VAL A 9 15.78 12.75 -0.45
N GLU A 10 14.94 12.12 0.38
CA GLU A 10 15.36 11.53 1.65
C GLU A 10 16.47 10.48 1.47
N ALA A 11 16.37 9.62 0.46
CA ALA A 11 17.40 8.61 0.16
C ALA A 11 18.73 9.22 -0.30
N LEU A 12 18.70 10.31 -1.08
CA LEU A 12 19.89 10.96 -1.63
C LEU A 12 20.53 11.99 -0.68
N THR A 13 19.81 12.41 0.36
CA THR A 13 20.30 13.35 1.37
C THR A 13 20.51 12.74 2.76
N ALA A 14 20.12 11.48 2.98
CA ALA A 14 20.45 10.74 4.20
C ALA A 14 21.97 10.70 4.43
N GLN A 15 22.44 11.34 5.52
CA GLN A 15 23.83 11.23 5.96
C GLN A 15 24.04 9.91 6.72
N PRO A 16 25.18 9.22 6.57
CA PRO A 16 25.51 8.09 7.43
C PRO A 16 25.68 8.57 8.88
N ASP A 17 25.15 7.80 9.82
CA ASP A 17 25.09 8.10 11.25
C ASP A 17 26.51 8.36 11.81
N GLN A 18 26.82 9.62 12.13
CA GLN A 18 28.11 9.99 12.73
C GLN A 18 27.98 9.97 14.25
N GLY A 19 28.41 8.84 14.83
CA GLY A 19 28.60 8.64 16.27
C GLY A 19 29.39 9.78 16.92
N GLY A 20 28.91 10.23 18.06
CA GLY A 20 29.24 11.53 18.63
C GLY A 20 30.61 11.64 19.32
N GLU A 21 31.20 12.82 19.16
CA GLU A 21 32.03 13.47 20.18
C GLU A 21 31.84 15.00 20.03
N GLN A 22 31.61 15.69 21.16
CA GLN A 22 31.22 17.10 21.20
C GLN A 22 32.45 18.01 21.38
N ASP A 23 32.69 18.93 20.43
CA ASP A 23 33.58 20.08 20.64
C ASP A 23 33.01 21.36 20.00
N ARG A 24 33.29 22.51 20.61
CA ARG A 24 32.64 23.83 20.44
C ARG A 24 32.96 24.56 19.11
N GLY A 25 33.17 23.82 18.02
CA GLY A 25 33.13 24.30 16.63
C GLY A 25 31.92 23.78 15.84
N ARG A 26 31.11 22.90 16.44
CA ARG A 26 30.08 22.09 15.77
C ARG A 26 28.90 22.88 15.18
N ASP A 27 28.55 24.05 15.70
CA ASP A 27 27.31 24.73 15.31
C ASP A 27 27.40 25.39 13.93
N GLN A 28 28.54 26.03 13.61
CA GLN A 28 28.74 26.63 12.28
C GLN A 28 28.91 25.56 11.19
N ASP A 29 29.54 24.43 11.51
CA ASP A 29 29.71 23.32 10.57
C ASP A 29 28.39 22.54 10.40
N GLN A 30 27.59 22.36 11.45
CA GLN A 30 26.24 21.79 11.35
C GLN A 30 25.30 22.67 10.52
N ASP A 31 25.35 24.00 10.68
CA ASP A 31 24.51 24.92 9.89
C ASP A 31 24.93 24.93 8.41
N ARG A 32 26.24 24.86 8.12
CA ARG A 32 26.75 24.71 6.75
C ARG A 32 26.37 23.37 6.13
N ASP A 33 26.45 22.28 6.88
CA ASP A 33 26.06 20.95 6.40
C ASP A 33 24.56 20.85 6.16
N ARG A 34 23.73 21.44 7.03
CA ARG A 34 22.28 21.56 6.82
C ARG A 34 21.96 22.42 5.60
N SER A 35 22.68 23.52 5.38
CA SER A 35 22.50 24.34 4.17
C SER A 35 22.84 23.55 2.91
N ARG A 36 24.00 22.86 2.89
CA ARG A 36 24.41 22.02 1.76
C ARG A 36 23.43 20.87 1.50
N ALA A 37 22.88 20.27 2.55
CA ALA A 37 21.85 19.23 2.43
C ALA A 37 20.58 19.78 1.78
N ARG A 38 20.11 20.96 2.20
CA ARG A 38 18.94 21.64 1.59
C ARG A 38 19.20 22.04 0.14
N ASP A 39 20.39 22.55 -0.17
CA ASP A 39 20.76 22.91 -1.54
C ASP A 39 20.82 21.68 -2.45
N ARG A 40 21.35 20.56 -1.94
CA ARG A 40 21.37 19.27 -2.64
C ARG A 40 19.96 18.70 -2.84
N GLU A 41 19.10 18.77 -1.83
CA GLU A 41 17.68 18.42 -1.91
C GLU A 41 16.95 19.25 -2.97
N ALA A 42 17.14 20.57 -2.98
CA ALA A 42 16.54 21.46 -3.96
C ALA A 42 17.01 21.15 -5.38
N ALA A 43 18.32 20.88 -5.57
CA ALA A 43 18.88 20.50 -6.87
C ALA A 43 18.30 19.17 -7.39
N VAL A 44 18.17 18.15 -6.54
CA VAL A 44 17.53 16.87 -6.89
C VAL A 44 16.07 17.07 -7.28
N ARG A 45 15.32 17.88 -6.52
CA ARG A 45 13.91 18.16 -6.83
C ARG A 45 13.74 18.85 -8.17
N LEU A 46 14.57 19.86 -8.46
CA LEU A 46 14.53 20.59 -9.72
C LEU A 46 14.87 19.68 -10.90
N ALA A 47 15.89 18.83 -10.76
CA ALA A 47 16.24 17.82 -11.75
C ALA A 47 15.04 16.92 -12.10
N MET A 48 14.28 16.45 -11.10
CA MET A 48 13.17 15.54 -11.34
C MET A 48 11.89 16.17 -11.96
N LEU A 49 11.86 17.47 -12.27
CA LEU A 49 10.66 18.14 -12.80
C LEU A 49 10.37 17.80 -14.27
N ASP A 50 11.40 17.69 -15.11
CA ASP A 50 11.27 17.60 -16.56
C ASP A 50 11.35 16.16 -17.09
N ALA A 51 10.68 15.24 -16.40
CA ALA A 51 10.65 13.83 -16.78
C ALA A 51 9.96 13.64 -18.14
N VAL A 52 10.61 12.93 -19.05
CA VAL A 52 10.00 12.40 -20.26
C VAL A 52 9.50 10.98 -19.97
N LEU A 53 8.28 10.67 -20.40
CA LEU A 53 7.58 9.46 -19.95
C LEU A 53 8.07 8.16 -20.64
N GLY A 54 8.97 8.28 -21.62
CA GLY A 54 9.66 7.16 -22.26
C GLY A 54 8.67 6.12 -22.79
N GLN A 55 8.73 4.86 -22.32
CA GLN A 55 7.82 3.79 -22.76
C GLN A 55 6.33 4.15 -22.70
N HIS A 56 5.91 5.05 -21.81
CA HIS A 56 4.51 5.44 -21.68
C HIS A 56 4.04 6.31 -22.86
N ASP A 57 4.98 6.97 -23.56
CA ASP A 57 4.70 7.72 -24.79
C ASP A 57 4.83 6.84 -26.04
N ALA A 58 5.24 5.57 -25.92
CA ALA A 58 5.49 4.70 -27.06
C ALA A 58 4.30 4.58 -28.04
N PRO A 59 3.02 4.47 -27.60
CA PRO A 59 1.88 4.45 -28.52
C PRO A 59 1.74 5.76 -29.32
N TRP A 60 1.97 6.90 -28.67
CA TRP A 60 1.90 8.21 -29.33
C TRP A 60 3.07 8.41 -30.28
N LEU A 61 4.30 8.08 -29.84
CA LEU A 61 5.50 8.15 -30.66
C LEU A 61 5.41 7.24 -31.88
N ALA A 62 4.81 6.05 -31.75
CA ALA A 62 4.55 5.16 -32.88
C ALA A 62 3.54 5.76 -33.87
N ALA A 63 2.48 6.41 -33.39
CA ALA A 63 1.48 7.05 -34.24
C ALA A 63 2.05 8.25 -35.03
N VAL A 64 2.96 9.02 -34.41
CA VAL A 64 3.56 10.22 -35.03
C VAL A 64 4.76 9.88 -35.91
N ALA A 65 5.46 8.77 -35.66
CA ALA A 65 6.61 8.34 -36.47
C ALA A 65 6.23 7.91 -37.90
N GLY A 66 4.95 7.69 -38.21
CA GLY A 66 4.45 7.26 -39.52
C GLY A 66 4.79 5.81 -39.86
N GLU A 67 3.99 5.16 -40.72
CA GLU A 67 4.21 3.79 -41.22
C GLU A 67 5.35 3.71 -42.28
N GLY A 68 6.31 4.63 -42.22
CA GLY A 68 7.40 4.75 -43.18
C GLY A 68 8.59 3.87 -42.79
N ASP A 69 8.88 2.89 -43.63
CA ASP A 69 10.08 2.05 -43.58
C ASP A 69 11.32 2.91 -43.88
N ALA A 70 11.84 3.66 -42.89
CA ALA A 70 12.88 4.65 -43.17
C ALA A 70 13.76 4.96 -41.95
N ALA A 71 14.81 4.13 -41.76
CA ALA A 71 16.01 4.53 -41.02
C ALA A 71 16.74 5.75 -41.65
N ALA A 72 16.28 6.26 -42.80
CA ALA A 72 16.93 7.31 -43.57
C ALA A 72 16.20 8.68 -43.54
N ASP A 73 14.95 8.75 -43.06
CA ASP A 73 14.13 9.98 -43.07
C ASP A 73 13.34 10.18 -41.76
N ALA A 74 13.80 9.56 -40.68
CA ALA A 74 13.16 9.68 -39.37
C ALA A 74 13.34 11.12 -38.85
N GLY A 75 12.28 11.94 -38.99
CA GLY A 75 12.25 13.32 -38.50
C GLY A 75 12.39 13.46 -36.98
N GLU A 76 12.00 14.63 -36.48
CA GLU A 76 12.19 15.13 -35.10
C GLU A 76 11.99 14.12 -33.92
N PRO A 77 11.05 13.14 -33.93
CA PRO A 77 10.87 12.26 -32.76
C PRO A 77 11.72 10.98 -32.75
N ALA A 78 12.65 10.77 -33.71
CA ALA A 78 13.39 9.51 -33.84
C ALA A 78 14.19 9.12 -32.57
N GLY A 79 14.84 10.10 -31.94
CA GLY A 79 15.59 9.92 -30.69
C GLY A 79 14.69 9.52 -29.51
N PRO A 80 13.70 10.34 -29.14
CA PRO A 80 12.73 9.99 -28.10
C PRO A 80 12.02 8.65 -28.34
N ALA A 81 11.67 8.33 -29.59
CA ALA A 81 11.10 7.04 -29.97
C ALA A 81 12.05 5.86 -29.72
N ALA A 82 13.37 6.03 -29.95
CA ALA A 82 14.35 5.01 -29.63
C ALA A 82 14.46 4.78 -28.11
N VAL A 83 14.45 5.85 -27.31
CA VAL A 83 14.48 5.74 -25.85
C VAL A 83 13.20 5.07 -25.32
N ALA A 84 12.03 5.46 -25.83
CA ALA A 84 10.76 4.87 -25.42
C ALA A 84 10.66 3.36 -25.70
N ARG A 85 11.37 2.85 -26.72
CA ARG A 85 11.44 1.41 -26.99
C ARG A 85 12.36 0.66 -26.02
N ALA A 86 13.37 1.33 -25.47
CA ALA A 86 14.41 0.71 -24.67
C ALA A 86 14.22 0.90 -23.16
N ALA A 87 13.60 2.00 -22.71
CA ALA A 87 13.65 2.44 -21.33
C ALA A 87 12.32 2.97 -20.79
N GLY A 88 12.26 3.10 -19.46
CA GLY A 88 11.17 3.75 -18.73
C GLY A 88 11.29 5.28 -18.76
N TRP A 89 11.06 5.92 -17.62
CA TRP A 89 11.23 7.37 -17.50
C TRP A 89 12.68 7.79 -17.70
N TRP A 90 12.87 8.97 -18.27
CA TRP A 90 14.20 9.55 -18.44
C TRP A 90 14.16 11.08 -18.35
N TRP A 91 15.30 11.67 -18.00
CA TRP A 91 15.49 13.10 -17.81
C TRP A 91 16.68 13.54 -18.65
N PRO A 92 16.43 14.05 -19.88
CA PRO A 92 17.48 14.58 -20.73
C PRO A 92 17.83 16.01 -20.33
N TYR A 93 19.07 16.23 -19.89
CA TYR A 93 19.67 17.55 -19.75
C TYR A 93 20.67 17.79 -20.88
N GLU A 94 21.15 19.02 -21.00
CA GLU A 94 22.06 19.44 -22.07
C GLU A 94 23.32 18.56 -22.19
N THR A 95 23.89 18.11 -21.06
CA THR A 95 25.16 17.36 -21.03
C THR A 95 25.10 16.03 -20.28
N ALA A 96 23.94 15.67 -19.73
CA ALA A 96 23.75 14.46 -18.94
C ALA A 96 22.35 13.88 -19.11
N VAL A 97 22.21 12.58 -18.91
CA VAL A 97 20.92 11.89 -18.92
C VAL A 97 20.78 11.07 -17.64
N VAL A 98 19.60 11.13 -17.03
CA VAL A 98 19.19 10.13 -16.03
C VAL A 98 18.14 9.27 -16.71
N ILE A 99 18.30 7.95 -16.66
CA ILE A 99 17.39 7.01 -17.34
C ILE A 99 17.07 5.86 -16.40
N ALA A 100 15.79 5.51 -16.34
CA ALA A 100 15.33 4.33 -15.63
C ALA A 100 15.11 3.20 -16.65
N GLU A 101 15.64 2.02 -16.32
CA GLU A 101 15.30 0.79 -17.05
C GLU A 101 13.79 0.51 -17.03
N ARG A 102 13.33 -0.42 -17.86
CA ARG A 102 11.94 -0.89 -17.76
C ARG A 102 11.81 -1.82 -16.55
N PRO A 103 10.73 -1.68 -15.75
CA PRO A 103 10.51 -2.61 -14.65
C PRO A 103 10.33 -4.03 -15.21
N LEU A 104 10.93 -5.01 -14.53
CA LEU A 104 10.72 -6.43 -14.78
C LEU A 104 9.34 -6.88 -14.30
N GLU A 105 8.90 -6.33 -13.16
CA GLU A 105 7.64 -6.67 -12.52
C GLU A 105 6.89 -5.37 -12.20
N LEU A 106 5.59 -5.32 -12.49
CA LEU A 106 4.70 -4.23 -12.09
C LEU A 106 3.31 -4.79 -11.81
N HIS A 107 2.97 -4.89 -10.53
CA HIS A 107 1.70 -5.44 -10.05
C HIS A 107 0.86 -4.35 -9.41
N ARG A 108 -0.42 -4.33 -9.77
CA ARG A 108 -1.36 -3.31 -9.33
C ARG A 108 -2.70 -3.91 -8.99
N ASP A 109 -3.37 -3.31 -8.02
CA ASP A 109 -4.78 -3.59 -7.74
C ASP A 109 -5.70 -2.97 -8.81
N GLU A 110 -7.01 -3.23 -8.71
CA GLU A 110 -8.03 -2.69 -9.61
C GLU A 110 -8.08 -1.15 -9.60
N ALA A 111 -7.63 -0.51 -8.51
CA ALA A 111 -7.52 0.93 -8.39
C ALA A 111 -6.21 1.49 -8.96
N GLY A 112 -5.35 0.65 -9.53
CA GLY A 112 -4.06 1.02 -10.14
C GLY A 112 -2.93 1.28 -9.14
N ARG A 113 -3.11 0.95 -7.86
CA ARG A 113 -2.09 1.11 -6.82
C ARG A 113 -1.16 -0.10 -6.80
N LEU A 114 0.11 0.09 -6.43
CA LEU A 114 1.05 -1.04 -6.29
C LEU A 114 0.53 -2.05 -5.26
N ASP A 115 0.41 -3.32 -5.65
CA ASP A 115 -0.13 -4.37 -4.80
C ASP A 115 0.40 -5.74 -5.22
N ARG A 116 1.01 -6.47 -4.28
CA ARG A 116 1.39 -7.89 -4.43
C ARG A 116 1.60 -8.54 -3.07
N GLY A 117 1.02 -9.73 -2.87
CA GLY A 117 1.08 -10.44 -1.59
C GLY A 117 2.21 -11.46 -1.44
N ASP A 118 2.88 -11.82 -2.52
CA ASP A 118 3.87 -12.92 -2.57
C ASP A 118 5.23 -12.49 -3.13
N GLY A 119 5.46 -11.19 -3.31
CA GLY A 119 6.68 -10.66 -3.92
C GLY A 119 6.65 -9.15 -4.08
N PRO A 120 7.66 -8.57 -4.76
CA PRO A 120 7.70 -7.14 -5.01
C PRO A 120 6.59 -6.71 -5.98
N ALA A 121 5.89 -5.64 -5.62
CA ALA A 121 4.90 -5.03 -6.49
C ALA A 121 5.56 -4.27 -7.67
N LEU A 122 6.82 -3.86 -7.51
CA LEU A 122 7.64 -3.26 -8.56
C LEU A 122 9.07 -3.79 -8.43
N ALA A 123 9.68 -4.25 -9.52
CA ALA A 123 11.09 -4.67 -9.53
C ALA A 123 11.80 -4.20 -10.80
N TYR A 124 13.07 -3.81 -10.67
CA TYR A 124 13.94 -3.38 -11.75
C TYR A 124 15.11 -4.37 -11.96
N PRO A 125 15.72 -4.38 -13.16
CA PRO A 125 16.82 -5.30 -13.49
C PRO A 125 18.07 -5.16 -12.61
N ASP A 126 18.27 -4.01 -11.98
CA ASP A 126 19.38 -3.71 -11.08
C ASP A 126 19.18 -4.25 -9.64
N GLY A 127 18.05 -4.91 -9.39
CA GLY A 127 17.68 -5.45 -8.08
C GLY A 127 16.92 -4.46 -7.20
N PHE A 128 16.67 -3.23 -7.65
CA PHE A 128 15.78 -2.33 -6.93
C PHE A 128 14.35 -2.87 -6.95
N ALA A 129 13.71 -2.92 -5.78
CA ALA A 129 12.37 -3.45 -5.63
C ALA A 129 11.55 -2.68 -4.59
N LEU A 130 10.26 -2.51 -4.86
CA LEU A 130 9.28 -2.00 -3.91
C LEU A 130 8.23 -3.05 -3.61
N TYR A 131 7.96 -3.23 -2.33
CA TYR A 131 6.93 -4.12 -1.81
C TYR A 131 5.77 -3.24 -1.33
N ALA A 132 4.56 -3.62 -1.74
CA ALA A 132 3.36 -2.86 -1.40
C ALA A 132 2.15 -3.77 -1.27
N TRP A 133 1.28 -3.43 -0.32
CA TRP A 133 -0.02 -4.05 -0.11
C TRP A 133 -1.09 -2.98 -0.28
N ARG A 134 -1.91 -3.08 -1.34
CA ARG A 134 -2.99 -2.14 -1.70
C ARG A 134 -2.55 -0.68 -1.69
N GLY A 135 -1.36 -0.41 -2.22
CA GLY A 135 -0.73 0.90 -2.29
C GLY A 135 0.01 1.35 -1.04
N MET A 136 -0.01 0.58 0.05
CA MET A 136 0.78 0.84 1.25
C MET A 136 2.17 0.21 1.11
N PRO A 137 3.27 0.97 1.20
CA PRO A 137 4.62 0.40 1.22
C PRO A 137 4.81 -0.51 2.45
N VAL A 138 5.34 -1.71 2.24
CA VAL A 138 5.64 -2.67 3.31
C VAL A 138 7.08 -3.16 3.19
N PRO A 139 7.75 -3.58 4.28
CA PRO A 139 9.04 -4.25 4.20
C PRO A 139 8.93 -5.59 3.44
N ALA A 140 9.99 -6.02 2.75
CA ALA A 140 10.02 -7.33 2.07
C ALA A 140 9.68 -8.49 3.03
N ALA A 141 10.30 -8.48 4.21
CA ALA A 141 10.10 -9.49 5.25
C ALA A 141 8.64 -9.54 5.78
N PHE A 142 7.85 -8.48 5.61
CA PHE A 142 6.46 -8.46 6.06
C PHE A 142 5.64 -9.53 5.32
N LEU A 143 5.83 -9.68 4.01
CA LEU A 143 5.07 -10.65 3.20
C LEU A 143 5.39 -12.10 3.61
N GLU A 144 6.66 -12.40 3.90
CA GLU A 144 7.06 -13.73 4.39
C GLU A 144 6.40 -14.04 5.75
N GLN A 145 6.36 -13.03 6.64
CA GLN A 145 5.77 -13.14 7.97
C GLN A 145 4.26 -13.34 7.94
N LEU A 146 3.55 -12.90 6.89
CA LEU A 146 2.10 -13.07 6.77
C LEU A 146 1.68 -14.55 6.91
N SER A 147 2.46 -15.46 6.34
CA SER A 147 2.22 -16.91 6.42
C SER A 147 2.42 -17.53 7.82
N GLN A 148 3.09 -16.81 8.72
CA GLN A 148 3.47 -17.26 10.06
C GLN A 148 2.85 -16.39 11.16
N LEU A 149 1.83 -15.60 10.82
CA LEU A 149 1.17 -14.71 11.77
C LEU A 149 0.60 -15.49 12.96
N THR A 150 0.64 -14.86 14.14
CA THR A 150 -0.03 -15.31 15.35
C THR A 150 -0.88 -14.16 15.91
N PRO A 151 -1.93 -14.45 16.70
CA PRO A 151 -2.74 -13.41 17.32
C PRO A 151 -1.91 -12.45 18.18
N GLU A 152 -0.90 -12.96 18.90
CA GLU A 152 0.01 -12.15 19.69
C GLU A 152 0.82 -11.19 18.83
N ARG A 153 1.39 -11.67 17.72
CA ARG A 153 2.18 -10.83 16.81
C ARG A 153 1.34 -9.67 16.28
N ILE A 154 0.14 -9.98 15.80
CA ILE A 154 -0.84 -8.99 15.32
C ILE A 154 -1.15 -7.97 16.43
N ARG A 155 -1.44 -8.43 17.65
CA ARG A 155 -1.77 -7.56 18.79
C ARG A 155 -0.62 -6.63 19.20
N THR A 156 0.63 -7.09 19.07
CA THR A 156 1.83 -6.33 19.45
C THR A 156 2.38 -5.43 18.34
N GLU A 157 1.88 -5.53 17.11
CA GLU A 157 2.32 -4.66 16.02
C GLU A 157 1.96 -3.21 16.35
N GLU A 158 2.96 -2.33 16.37
CA GLU A 158 2.79 -0.92 16.77
C GLU A 158 2.14 -0.10 15.66
N ASN A 159 2.50 -0.40 14.41
CA ASN A 159 1.95 0.31 13.26
C ASN A 159 0.51 -0.15 13.00
N ALA A 160 -0.45 0.73 13.26
CA ALA A 160 -1.88 0.45 13.09
C ALA A 160 -2.26 0.01 11.67
N GLU A 161 -1.62 0.59 10.65
CA GLU A 161 -1.87 0.24 9.25
C GLU A 161 -1.38 -1.19 8.93
N LEU A 162 -0.18 -1.55 9.41
CA LEU A 162 0.33 -2.93 9.25
C LEU A 162 -0.52 -3.92 10.03
N ARG A 163 -0.89 -3.60 11.27
CA ARG A 163 -1.74 -4.45 12.10
C ARG A 163 -3.09 -4.73 11.43
N ARG A 164 -3.69 -3.73 10.78
CA ARG A 164 -4.94 -3.89 10.03
C ARG A 164 -4.77 -4.83 8.83
N VAL A 165 -3.67 -4.70 8.10
CA VAL A 165 -3.34 -5.64 7.01
C VAL A 165 -3.13 -7.05 7.53
N MET A 166 -2.40 -7.21 8.64
CA MET A 166 -2.20 -8.52 9.25
C MET A 166 -3.53 -9.15 9.68
N LEU A 167 -4.44 -8.39 10.31
CA LEU A 167 -5.79 -8.88 10.67
C LEU A 167 -6.60 -9.32 9.46
N GLU A 168 -6.59 -8.52 8.39
CA GLU A 168 -7.30 -8.86 7.17
C GLU A 168 -6.74 -10.11 6.50
N HIS A 169 -5.41 -10.24 6.45
CA HIS A 169 -4.76 -11.44 5.92
C HIS A 169 -5.01 -12.68 6.80
N TYR A 170 -4.96 -12.52 8.12
CA TYR A 170 -5.13 -13.62 9.07
C TYR A 170 -6.56 -14.19 9.11
N GLY A 171 -7.55 -13.34 8.81
CA GLY A 171 -8.95 -13.63 9.02
C GLY A 171 -9.42 -13.20 10.41
N TYR A 172 -10.52 -12.45 10.46
CA TYR A 172 -11.10 -11.97 11.72
C TYR A 172 -11.71 -13.11 12.54
N ASP A 173 -12.28 -14.10 11.88
CA ASP A 173 -12.82 -15.34 12.45
C ASP A 173 -11.74 -16.09 13.23
N ARG A 174 -10.65 -16.46 12.55
CA ARG A 174 -9.52 -17.15 13.16
C ARG A 174 -8.88 -16.34 14.28
N TYR A 175 -8.73 -15.03 14.06
CA TYR A 175 -8.19 -14.15 15.09
C TYR A 175 -9.09 -14.13 16.34
N LEU A 176 -10.42 -14.03 16.18
CA LEU A 176 -11.35 -13.98 17.32
C LEU A 176 -11.35 -15.27 18.13
N GLU A 177 -11.30 -16.42 17.45
CA GLU A 177 -11.21 -17.74 18.08
C GLU A 177 -9.89 -17.92 18.85
N GLU A 178 -8.76 -17.57 18.24
CA GLU A 178 -7.44 -17.84 18.81
C GLU A 178 -6.93 -16.75 19.77
N SER A 179 -7.41 -15.51 19.67
CA SER A 179 -6.97 -14.38 20.53
C SER A 179 -7.56 -14.40 21.95
N GLY A 180 -8.50 -15.31 22.22
CA GLY A 180 -9.26 -15.31 23.48
C GLY A 180 -10.20 -14.10 23.61
N ALA A 181 -10.63 -13.53 22.49
CA ALA A 181 -11.62 -12.46 22.47
C ALA A 181 -12.90 -12.92 23.17
N ARG A 182 -13.60 -11.98 23.82
CA ARG A 182 -14.86 -12.27 24.51
C ARG A 182 -16.01 -11.56 23.81
N PRO A 183 -17.16 -12.23 23.64
CA PRO A 183 -18.34 -11.57 23.09
C PRO A 183 -18.80 -10.45 24.03
N VAL A 184 -19.19 -9.32 23.45
CA VAL A 184 -19.72 -8.15 24.16
C VAL A 184 -21.22 -8.26 24.34
N HIS A 185 -21.92 -8.84 23.35
CA HIS A 185 -23.36 -9.02 23.38
C HIS A 185 -23.74 -10.26 22.56
N ARG A 186 -24.84 -10.92 22.92
CA ARG A 186 -25.41 -12.03 22.16
C ARG A 186 -26.93 -11.95 22.24
N ASP A 187 -27.59 -12.08 21.09
CA ASP A 187 -29.04 -12.18 20.99
C ASP A 187 -29.42 -13.13 19.84
N GLU A 188 -30.69 -13.17 19.50
CA GLU A 188 -31.24 -14.02 18.44
C GLU A 188 -30.78 -13.67 17.02
N THR A 189 -30.19 -12.48 16.81
CA THR A 189 -29.65 -12.04 15.52
C THR A 189 -28.17 -12.37 15.33
N GLY A 190 -27.43 -12.67 16.41
CA GLY A 190 -26.02 -13.02 16.33
C GLY A 190 -25.22 -12.71 17.60
N VAL A 191 -23.90 -12.64 17.42
CA VAL A 191 -22.94 -12.36 18.49
C VAL A 191 -22.12 -11.12 18.13
N LEU A 192 -22.08 -10.13 19.01
CA LEU A 192 -21.24 -8.95 18.87
C LEU A 192 -19.90 -9.20 19.56
N TRP A 193 -18.82 -9.01 18.82
CA TRP A 193 -17.45 -9.16 19.28
C TRP A 193 -16.75 -7.81 19.27
N ARG A 194 -15.90 -7.56 20.27
CA ARG A 194 -15.04 -6.37 20.30
C ARG A 194 -13.63 -6.73 20.73
N ILE A 195 -12.68 -6.26 19.95
CA ILE A 195 -11.26 -6.43 20.16
C ILE A 195 -10.67 -5.04 20.41
N ALA A 196 -10.11 -4.85 21.61
CA ALA A 196 -9.37 -3.64 21.90
C ALA A 196 -8.06 -3.62 21.11
N MET A 197 -7.79 -2.51 20.43
CA MET A 197 -6.53 -2.28 19.72
C MET A 197 -5.75 -1.20 20.45
N ALA A 198 -4.51 -1.48 20.84
CA ALA A 198 -3.67 -0.50 21.51
C ALA A 198 -3.36 0.66 20.54
N GLY A 199 -3.65 1.89 20.98
CA GLY A 199 -3.38 3.09 20.18
C GLY A 199 -4.30 3.29 18.96
N ASP A 200 -5.44 2.59 18.89
CA ASP A 200 -6.33 2.60 17.73
C ASP A 200 -7.80 2.32 18.12
N GLU A 201 -8.72 2.50 17.19
CA GLU A 201 -10.15 2.24 17.39
C GLU A 201 -10.43 0.73 17.47
N PRO A 202 -11.31 0.26 18.37
CA PRO A 202 -11.55 -1.16 18.53
C PRO A 202 -12.13 -1.80 17.27
N VAL A 203 -11.72 -3.05 17.03
CA VAL A 203 -12.35 -3.88 16.02
C VAL A 203 -13.62 -4.49 16.60
N THR A 204 -14.77 -4.03 16.10
CA THR A 204 -16.10 -4.57 16.39
C THR A 204 -16.63 -5.33 15.17
N MET A 205 -17.14 -6.54 15.41
CA MET A 205 -17.63 -7.48 14.41
C MET A 205 -18.93 -8.09 14.89
N VAL A 206 -19.85 -8.42 13.97
CA VAL A 206 -20.98 -9.31 14.25
C VAL A 206 -20.78 -10.65 13.58
N GLU A 207 -20.90 -11.72 14.38
CA GLU A 207 -20.99 -13.10 13.93
C GLU A 207 -22.47 -13.42 13.68
N VAL A 208 -22.80 -13.80 12.45
CA VAL A 208 -24.15 -14.21 12.04
C VAL A 208 -24.08 -15.56 11.35
N VAL A 209 -25.05 -16.42 11.63
CA VAL A 209 -25.22 -17.67 10.89
C VAL A 209 -26.26 -17.42 9.81
N ASN A 210 -25.94 -17.74 8.56
CA ASN A 210 -26.90 -17.65 7.48
C ASN A 210 -28.12 -18.51 7.81
N SER A 211 -29.33 -17.99 7.61
CA SER A 211 -30.56 -18.77 7.84
C SER A 211 -30.79 -19.77 6.72
N THR A 212 -30.36 -19.43 5.50
CA THR A 212 -30.48 -20.30 4.33
C THR A 212 -29.34 -21.33 4.32
N PRO A 213 -29.64 -22.63 4.33
CA PRO A 213 -28.61 -23.65 4.19
C PRO A 213 -28.00 -23.59 2.78
N GLU A 214 -26.71 -23.86 2.69
CA GLU A 214 -26.00 -24.10 1.44
C GLU A 214 -26.58 -25.35 0.73
N PRO A 215 -26.27 -25.58 -0.57
CA PRO A 215 -26.79 -26.73 -1.31
C PRO A 215 -26.49 -28.10 -0.67
N ASP A 216 -25.50 -28.17 0.20
CA ASP A 216 -25.11 -29.37 0.97
C ASP A 216 -25.82 -29.50 2.33
N GLY A 217 -26.71 -28.55 2.68
CA GLY A 217 -27.44 -28.51 3.94
C GLY A 217 -26.71 -27.84 5.10
N THR A 218 -25.48 -27.35 4.91
CA THR A 218 -24.71 -26.67 5.96
C THR A 218 -25.07 -25.18 6.05
N HIS A 219 -24.91 -24.58 7.22
CA HIS A 219 -25.04 -23.13 7.38
C HIS A 219 -23.66 -22.49 7.47
N ARG A 220 -23.48 -21.34 6.81
CA ARG A 220 -22.25 -20.56 6.87
C ARG A 220 -22.33 -19.51 7.97
N THR A 221 -21.27 -19.42 8.75
CA THR A 221 -21.04 -18.31 9.68
C THR A 221 -20.32 -17.19 8.96
N TYR A 222 -20.85 -15.98 9.05
CA TYR A 222 -20.27 -14.77 8.52
C TYR A 222 -19.85 -13.84 9.65
N TRP A 223 -18.70 -13.20 9.47
CA TRP A 223 -18.15 -12.22 10.40
C TRP A 223 -18.10 -10.87 9.70
N LEU A 224 -19.00 -9.96 10.07
CA LEU A 224 -19.17 -8.68 9.40
C LEU A 224 -18.63 -7.55 10.27
N ARG A 225 -17.77 -6.71 9.68
CA ARG A 225 -17.24 -5.51 10.35
C ARG A 225 -18.37 -4.50 10.53
N VAL A 226 -18.53 -4.00 11.76
CA VAL A 226 -19.56 -3.00 12.11
C VAL A 226 -18.92 -1.79 12.80
N PRO A 227 -19.65 -0.68 12.92
CA PRO A 227 -19.16 0.49 13.62
C PRO A 227 -18.69 0.16 15.04
N PRO A 228 -17.64 0.82 15.52
CA PRO A 228 -17.01 0.51 16.81
C PRO A 228 -17.91 0.86 18.00
N ARG A 229 -18.87 1.78 17.80
CA ARG A 229 -19.84 2.22 18.82
C ARG A 229 -21.06 1.31 18.95
N THR A 230 -21.22 0.32 18.08
CA THR A 230 -22.32 -0.65 18.11
C THR A 230 -22.40 -1.34 19.47
N ARG A 231 -23.60 -1.48 20.03
CA ARG A 231 -23.83 -1.96 21.40
C ARG A 231 -24.44 -3.35 21.46
N THR A 232 -25.27 -3.71 20.48
CA THR A 232 -25.95 -5.01 20.42
C THR A 232 -25.66 -5.73 19.11
N ALA A 233 -25.90 -7.05 19.09
CA ALA A 233 -25.74 -7.81 17.86
C ALA A 233 -26.77 -7.36 16.82
N ARG A 234 -28.04 -7.17 17.23
CA ARG A 234 -29.10 -6.63 16.36
C ARG A 234 -28.74 -5.33 15.69
N GLU A 235 -28.18 -4.37 16.43
CA GLU A 235 -27.75 -3.08 15.87
C GLU A 235 -26.68 -3.27 14.79
N GLY A 236 -25.70 -4.15 15.04
CA GLY A 236 -24.66 -4.43 14.07
C GLY A 236 -25.18 -5.12 12.81
N VAL A 237 -26.08 -6.10 12.97
CA VAL A 237 -26.70 -6.78 11.82
C VAL A 237 -27.57 -5.82 11.02
N ALA A 238 -28.43 -5.02 11.68
CA ALA A 238 -29.24 -4.01 11.02
C ALA A 238 -28.39 -3.03 10.20
N TRP A 239 -27.26 -2.59 10.76
CA TRP A 239 -26.32 -1.70 10.08
C TRP A 239 -25.75 -2.32 8.80
N THR A 240 -25.49 -3.63 8.76
CA THR A 240 -25.00 -4.30 7.53
C THR A 240 -26.03 -4.30 6.40
N PHE A 241 -27.31 -4.09 6.70
CA PHE A 241 -28.39 -3.90 5.73
C PHE A 241 -28.76 -2.43 5.50
N GLY A 242 -28.04 -1.47 6.10
CA GLY A 242 -28.36 -0.05 6.01
C GLY A 242 -29.63 0.34 6.77
N LEU A 243 -30.01 -0.42 7.80
CA LEU A 243 -31.21 -0.23 8.60
C LEU A 243 -30.86 0.20 10.04
N GLU A 244 -31.80 0.87 10.68
CA GLU A 244 -31.78 1.09 12.13
C GLU A 244 -32.24 -0.18 12.87
N ALA A 245 -31.74 -0.38 14.09
CA ALA A 245 -32.01 -1.60 14.87
C ALA A 245 -33.52 -1.87 15.06
N ASP A 246 -34.33 -0.83 15.30
CA ASP A 246 -35.77 -0.94 15.50
C ASP A 246 -36.54 -1.27 14.21
N GLY A 247 -35.96 -0.97 13.05
CA GLY A 247 -36.50 -1.32 11.74
C GLY A 247 -36.10 -2.70 11.24
N TYR A 248 -35.20 -3.39 11.95
CA TYR A 248 -34.70 -4.70 11.56
C TYR A 248 -35.53 -5.82 12.20
N ALA A 249 -36.41 -6.41 11.40
CA ALA A 249 -37.19 -7.60 11.75
C ALA A 249 -36.78 -8.75 10.82
N PRO A 250 -35.84 -9.63 11.20
CA PRO A 250 -35.50 -10.79 10.39
C PRO A 250 -36.74 -11.70 10.32
N GLU A 251 -37.13 -12.10 9.11
CA GLU A 251 -38.17 -13.11 8.93
C GLU A 251 -37.71 -14.40 9.61
N ARG A 252 -38.36 -14.75 10.73
CA ARG A 252 -38.20 -16.08 11.32
C ARG A 252 -38.93 -17.07 10.44
N GLU A 253 -38.19 -17.84 9.65
CA GLU A 253 -38.71 -19.09 9.09
C GLU A 253 -38.09 -20.27 9.84
N THR A 254 -38.99 -21.15 10.30
CA THR A 254 -38.81 -22.36 11.10
C THR A 254 -37.82 -23.37 10.55
#